data_AF-A0A9E5YCA3-F1
#
_entry.id   AF-A0A9E5YCA3-F1
#
_cell.length_a   1.000
_cell.length_b   1.000
_cell.length_c   1.000
_cell.angle_alpha   90.00
_cell.angle_beta   90.00
_cell.angle_gamma   90.00
#
_symmetry.space_group_name_H-M   'P 1'
#
loop_
_entity.id
_entity.type
_entity.pdbx_description
1 polymer ?
#
loop_
_entity_poly.entity_id
_entity_poly.type
_entity_poly.pdbx_seq_one_letter_code
_entity_poly.pdbx_strand_id
1 'polypeptide(L)'
;MSACFEFHSRERRFADLCEVVQHCTLCTRLCSRHKVMSHYNGNIHSKVMFIAEAPGRLGADRTGVPLHGDKTGDNFEQLLGNVGWKRNDIFITNAVLCNPREENGNNGTPTLEELVNCSAFLEMTIELIQPEVVVSLGAVALKALGLIAPHGLTLKAKTAKPAPWTGRVLVPLYHPGPRALIHRSLAKQRADLMTLVKLADPTKGLVKKRSQRAHRDSGLAKTGFTPIHHLIHAIVQELGRTTYFKLTKLLYMADLLALKNLGHTLTDSIYLRQVEGPWNPALKKVLPALSGHEVIFHFERRIPLVERGPNPRFIPEINGDALSVLAEILSKYRDSTNSQMKVAAYRTEPMRYILSEEKKGRDMRRIPIIYKDKTVIQIDSHTRT
;
A
#
# COMPACT_ATOMS: atom_id res chain seq x y z
N MET A 1 1.82 -24.96 25.67
CA MET A 1 2.83 -24.55 24.67
C MET A 1 2.38 -23.23 24.06
N SER A 2 3.08 -22.15 24.36
CA SER A 2 2.63 -20.77 24.07
C SER A 2 3.24 -20.32 22.74
N ALA A 3 2.41 -20.11 21.72
CA ALA A 3 2.85 -19.55 20.44
C ALA A 3 3.36 -18.12 20.66
N CYS A 4 4.67 -17.93 20.48
CA CYS A 4 5.32 -16.64 20.38
C CYS A 4 5.00 -16.09 18.99
N PHE A 5 4.38 -14.91 18.86
CA PHE A 5 4.25 -14.25 17.56
C PHE A 5 5.62 -13.69 17.17
N GLU A 6 6.42 -14.49 16.48
CA GLU A 6 7.66 -14.01 15.87
C GLU A 6 7.34 -12.95 14.82
N PHE A 7 8.02 -11.81 14.92
CA PHE A 7 7.99 -10.79 13.88
C PHE A 7 8.74 -11.34 12.66
N HIS A 8 8.02 -11.96 11.73
CA HIS A 8 8.60 -12.44 10.49
C HIS A 8 9.31 -11.32 9.72
N SER A 9 10.56 -11.58 9.32
CA SER A 9 11.40 -10.68 8.52
C SER A 9 10.74 -10.32 7.19
N ARG A 10 11.28 -9.35 6.43
CA ARG A 10 10.70 -8.98 5.12
C ARG A 10 10.77 -10.15 4.15
N GLU A 11 11.86 -10.88 4.19
CA GLU A 11 12.16 -12.08 3.43
C GLU A 11 11.12 -13.16 3.74
N ARG A 12 10.85 -13.40 5.04
CA ARG A 12 9.84 -14.38 5.44
C ARG A 12 8.43 -13.97 5.01
N ARG A 13 8.05 -12.70 5.21
CA ARG A 13 6.75 -12.19 4.74
C ARG A 13 6.62 -12.25 3.22
N PHE A 14 7.72 -12.08 2.49
CA PHE A 14 7.74 -12.19 1.03
C PHE A 14 7.60 -13.64 0.59
N ALA A 15 8.29 -14.57 1.26
CA ALA A 15 8.12 -16.00 1.05
C ALA A 15 6.68 -16.44 1.29
N ASP A 16 6.06 -16.00 2.39
CA ASP A 16 4.65 -16.28 2.68
C ASP A 16 3.72 -15.69 1.61
N LEU A 17 4.00 -14.47 1.12
CA LEU A 17 3.24 -13.86 0.03
C LEU A 17 3.37 -14.67 -1.27
N CYS A 18 4.58 -15.14 -1.61
CA CYS A 18 4.81 -16.00 -2.76
C CYS A 18 4.00 -17.29 -2.64
N GLU A 19 4.05 -17.94 -1.47
CA GLU A 19 3.31 -19.18 -1.20
C GLU A 19 1.80 -18.99 -1.35
N VAL A 20 1.23 -17.93 -0.76
CA VAL A 20 -0.21 -17.61 -0.90
C VAL A 20 -0.57 -17.37 -2.37
N VAL A 21 0.26 -16.64 -3.12
CA VAL A 21 0.01 -16.39 -4.53
C VAL A 21 -0.01 -17.69 -5.34
N GLN A 22 0.88 -18.63 -5.08
CA GLN A 22 0.90 -19.91 -5.82
C GLN A 22 -0.41 -20.71 -5.68
N HIS A 23 -1.11 -20.56 -4.55
CA HIS A 23 -2.38 -21.22 -4.27
C HIS A 23 -3.62 -20.41 -4.68
N CYS A 24 -3.44 -19.25 -5.33
CA CYS A 24 -4.55 -18.38 -5.72
C CYS A 24 -5.44 -19.01 -6.81
N THR A 25 -6.76 -18.99 -6.59
CA THR A 25 -7.79 -19.48 -7.51
C THR A 25 -8.88 -18.45 -7.84
N LEU A 26 -8.68 -17.17 -7.48
CA LEU A 26 -9.71 -16.11 -7.60
C LEU A 26 -10.26 -15.89 -9.02
N CYS A 27 -9.47 -16.18 -10.06
CA CYS A 27 -9.88 -16.03 -11.45
C CYS A 27 -10.04 -17.41 -12.10
N THR A 28 -11.26 -17.87 -12.37
CA THR A 28 -11.55 -19.19 -12.95
C THR A 28 -10.77 -19.46 -14.25
N ARG A 29 -10.64 -18.47 -15.13
CA ARG A 29 -9.90 -18.61 -16.40
C ARG A 29 -8.38 -18.69 -16.22
N LEU A 30 -7.85 -18.15 -15.13
CA LEU A 30 -6.41 -18.02 -14.89
C LEU A 30 -5.87 -18.95 -13.81
N CYS A 31 -6.73 -19.60 -13.02
CA CYS A 31 -6.32 -20.37 -11.84
C CYS A 31 -5.39 -21.55 -12.16
N SER A 32 -5.44 -22.10 -13.38
CA SER A 32 -4.52 -23.16 -13.85
C SER A 32 -3.20 -22.64 -14.40
N ARG A 33 -3.02 -21.32 -14.52
CA ARG A 33 -1.79 -20.70 -15.02
C ARG A 33 -0.73 -20.64 -13.92
N HIS A 34 0.51 -20.52 -14.36
CA HIS A 34 1.65 -20.25 -13.48
C HIS A 34 1.55 -18.82 -12.93
N LYS A 35 1.82 -18.65 -11.62
CA LYS A 35 1.81 -17.33 -10.98
C LYS A 35 3.22 -16.80 -10.91
N VAL A 36 3.47 -15.68 -11.57
CA VAL A 36 4.78 -15.03 -11.65
C VAL A 36 5.01 -14.15 -10.41
N MET A 37 5.25 -14.81 -9.28
CA MET A 37 5.66 -14.21 -8.01
C MET A 37 6.60 -15.17 -7.27
N SER A 38 7.87 -14.83 -7.23
CA SER A 38 8.94 -15.60 -6.56
C SER A 38 10.13 -14.69 -6.23
N HIS A 39 11.23 -15.26 -5.72
CA HIS A 39 12.49 -14.53 -5.56
C HIS A 39 13.08 -13.99 -6.87
N TYR A 40 12.64 -14.48 -8.03
CA TYR A 40 13.05 -13.96 -9.33
C TYR A 40 12.42 -12.60 -9.72
N ASN A 41 11.51 -12.08 -8.89
CA ASN A 41 10.96 -10.74 -9.04
C ASN A 41 11.97 -9.63 -8.69
N GLY A 42 13.11 -9.96 -8.11
CA GLY A 42 14.21 -9.03 -7.87
C GLY A 42 14.37 -8.67 -6.39
N ASN A 43 14.94 -7.50 -6.14
CA ASN A 43 15.36 -7.08 -4.80
C ASN A 43 14.18 -6.58 -3.96
N ILE A 44 13.88 -7.29 -2.87
CA ILE A 44 12.77 -6.95 -1.95
C ILE A 44 13.02 -5.70 -1.09
N HIS A 45 14.22 -5.12 -1.19
CA HIS A 45 14.60 -3.83 -0.60
C HIS A 45 14.75 -2.73 -1.65
N SER A 46 14.43 -3.01 -2.91
CA SER A 46 14.50 -2.03 -3.98
C SER A 46 13.67 -0.79 -3.66
N LYS A 47 14.19 0.36 -4.06
CA LYS A 47 13.50 1.63 -3.99
C LYS A 47 12.75 1.98 -5.27
N VAL A 48 12.98 1.23 -6.34
CA VAL A 48 12.27 1.36 -7.62
C VAL A 48 11.56 0.04 -7.95
N MET A 49 10.25 0.13 -8.14
CA MET A 49 9.41 -1.01 -8.54
C MET A 49 8.84 -0.79 -9.94
N PHE A 50 9.06 -1.74 -10.84
CA PHE A 50 8.41 -1.80 -12.15
C PHE A 50 7.20 -2.72 -12.11
N ILE A 51 6.09 -2.27 -12.68
CA ILE A 51 4.84 -3.01 -12.74
C ILE A 51 4.41 -3.09 -14.20
N ALA A 52 4.51 -4.30 -14.76
CA ALA A 52 3.99 -4.62 -16.08
C ALA A 52 2.52 -5.05 -16.01
N GLU A 53 1.91 -5.33 -17.17
CA GLU A 53 0.51 -5.69 -17.26
C GLU A 53 0.25 -7.11 -16.74
N ALA A 54 0.84 -8.10 -17.40
CA ALA A 54 0.70 -9.51 -17.06
C ALA A 54 1.86 -10.31 -17.66
N PRO A 55 2.13 -11.54 -17.19
CA PRO A 55 3.09 -12.45 -17.80
C PRO A 55 2.80 -12.66 -19.29
N GLY A 56 3.84 -12.67 -20.11
CA GLY A 56 3.76 -13.08 -21.52
C GLY A 56 3.83 -14.60 -21.67
N ARG A 57 3.00 -15.17 -22.56
CA ARG A 57 2.92 -16.61 -22.83
C ARG A 57 4.24 -17.29 -23.11
N LEU A 58 5.08 -16.68 -23.95
CA LEU A 58 6.36 -17.27 -24.36
C LEU A 58 7.48 -16.99 -23.36
N GLY A 59 7.32 -15.95 -22.54
CA GLY A 59 8.29 -15.51 -21.56
C GLY A 59 7.86 -15.89 -20.14
N ALA A 60 7.48 -14.89 -19.35
CA ALA A 60 7.24 -15.01 -17.91
C ALA A 60 6.28 -16.13 -17.48
N ASP A 61 5.28 -16.47 -18.29
CA ASP A 61 4.36 -17.60 -17.99
C ASP A 61 5.12 -18.94 -17.93
N ARG A 62 6.11 -19.12 -18.80
CA ARG A 62 6.95 -20.32 -18.86
C ARG A 62 8.14 -20.25 -17.91
N THR A 63 8.77 -19.09 -17.80
CA THR A 63 10.03 -18.92 -17.06
C THR A 63 9.80 -18.68 -15.57
N GLY A 64 8.63 -18.18 -15.16
CA GLY A 64 8.39 -17.70 -13.80
C GLY A 64 9.09 -16.39 -13.46
N VAL A 65 9.77 -15.76 -14.44
CA VAL A 65 10.55 -14.54 -14.27
C VAL A 65 9.85 -13.39 -14.98
N PRO A 66 9.43 -12.31 -14.29
CA PRO A 66 8.67 -11.23 -14.91
C PRO A 66 9.52 -10.49 -15.95
N LEU A 67 8.91 -10.11 -17.09
CA LEU A 67 9.60 -9.45 -18.22
C LEU A 67 10.89 -10.19 -18.63
N HIS A 68 10.81 -11.50 -18.88
CA HIS A 68 11.94 -12.32 -19.30
C HIS A 68 11.51 -13.45 -20.23
N GLY A 69 12.39 -13.84 -21.17
CA GLY A 69 12.21 -14.99 -22.06
C GLY A 69 11.31 -14.74 -23.28
N ASP A 70 10.94 -13.49 -23.54
CA ASP A 70 10.27 -13.07 -24.77
C ASP A 70 10.76 -11.71 -25.25
N LYS A 71 10.27 -11.26 -26.41
CA LYS A 71 10.70 -9.99 -27.01
C LYS A 71 10.45 -8.77 -26.11
N THR A 72 9.42 -8.81 -25.28
CA THR A 72 9.16 -7.75 -24.30
C THR A 72 10.23 -7.73 -23.23
N GLY A 73 10.60 -8.91 -22.72
CA GLY A 73 11.71 -9.08 -21.79
C GLY A 73 13.04 -8.60 -22.37
N ASP A 74 13.38 -9.02 -23.59
CA ASP A 74 14.62 -8.59 -24.26
C ASP A 74 14.72 -7.07 -24.38
N ASN A 75 13.61 -6.43 -24.79
CA ASN A 75 13.53 -4.98 -24.90
C ASN A 75 13.67 -4.30 -23.52
N PHE A 76 13.07 -4.88 -22.48
CA PHE A 76 13.18 -4.37 -21.11
C PHE A 76 14.60 -4.48 -20.57
N GLU A 77 15.27 -5.62 -20.75
CA GLU A 77 16.67 -5.81 -20.39
C GLU A 77 17.59 -4.85 -21.14
N GLN A 78 17.36 -4.66 -22.44
CA GLN A 78 18.10 -3.67 -23.23
C GLN A 78 17.92 -2.26 -22.67
N LEU A 79 16.71 -1.87 -22.29
CA LEU A 79 16.42 -0.56 -21.69
C LEU A 79 17.12 -0.40 -20.33
N LEU A 80 17.06 -1.40 -19.46
CA LEU A 80 17.76 -1.40 -18.16
C LEU A 80 19.28 -1.30 -18.33
N GLY A 81 19.85 -2.12 -19.21
CA GLY A 81 21.29 -2.12 -19.50
C GLY A 81 21.78 -0.78 -20.03
N ASN A 82 20.99 -0.11 -20.88
CA ASN A 82 21.30 1.22 -21.39
C ASN A 82 21.40 2.31 -20.32
N VAL A 83 20.83 2.08 -19.14
CA VAL A 83 20.89 3.01 -18.00
C VAL A 83 21.74 2.48 -16.84
N GLY A 84 22.43 1.36 -17.04
CA GLY A 84 23.34 0.76 -16.06
C GLY A 84 22.65 0.09 -14.88
N TRP A 85 21.34 -0.19 -14.97
CA TRP A 85 20.61 -0.91 -13.92
C TRP A 85 20.59 -2.41 -14.19
N LYS A 86 20.65 -3.20 -13.12
CA LYS A 86 20.50 -4.66 -13.17
C LYS A 86 19.18 -5.06 -12.53
N ARG A 87 18.67 -6.24 -12.89
CA ARG A 87 17.46 -6.80 -12.26
C ARG A 87 17.55 -6.89 -10.73
N ASN A 88 18.75 -7.18 -10.20
CA ASN A 88 19.00 -7.26 -8.75
C ASN A 88 19.02 -5.88 -8.05
N ASP A 89 18.99 -4.78 -8.79
CA ASP A 89 18.89 -3.44 -8.20
C ASP A 89 17.43 -3.02 -8.02
N ILE A 90 16.51 -3.66 -8.73
CA ILE A 90 15.10 -3.28 -8.83
C ILE A 90 14.15 -4.39 -8.37
N PHE A 91 12.87 -4.06 -8.24
CA PHE A 91 11.81 -5.06 -8.09
C PHE A 91 10.86 -4.98 -9.28
N ILE A 92 10.47 -6.11 -9.83
CA ILE A 92 9.63 -6.21 -11.02
C ILE A 92 8.44 -7.12 -10.69
N THR A 93 7.23 -6.66 -11.03
CA THR A 93 6.02 -7.47 -10.90
C THR A 93 5.03 -7.13 -12.01
N ASN A 94 3.85 -7.75 -11.97
CA ASN A 94 2.75 -7.51 -12.90
C ASN A 94 1.50 -7.08 -12.14
N ALA A 95 0.60 -6.36 -12.82
CA ALA A 95 -0.72 -6.04 -12.30
C ALA A 95 -1.60 -7.29 -12.14
N VAL A 96 -1.50 -8.24 -13.08
CA VAL A 96 -2.07 -9.59 -12.97
C VAL A 96 -0.93 -10.61 -12.98
N LEU A 97 -0.91 -11.53 -12.03
CA LEU A 97 0.23 -12.45 -11.82
C LEU A 97 0.18 -13.70 -12.70
N CYS A 98 -0.90 -13.90 -13.47
CA CYS A 98 -1.12 -15.03 -14.37
C CYS A 98 -1.22 -14.54 -15.83
N ASN A 99 -0.83 -15.35 -16.80
CA ASN A 99 -0.95 -15.00 -18.22
C ASN A 99 -2.43 -15.05 -18.69
N PRO A 100 -3.02 -13.93 -19.17
CA PRO A 100 -4.41 -13.84 -19.58
C PRO A 100 -4.62 -14.39 -21.00
N ARG A 101 -4.45 -15.70 -21.21
CA ARG A 101 -4.60 -16.30 -22.56
C ARG A 101 -6.03 -16.26 -23.06
N GLU A 102 -6.22 -15.76 -24.27
CA GLU A 102 -7.46 -15.90 -25.04
C GLU A 102 -7.68 -17.38 -25.44
N GLU A 103 -8.89 -17.70 -25.91
CA GLU A 103 -9.27 -19.06 -26.34
C GLU A 103 -8.37 -19.60 -27.46
N ASN A 104 -7.93 -18.70 -28.36
CA ASN A 104 -6.96 -18.99 -29.42
C ASN A 104 -5.52 -19.26 -28.91
N GLY A 105 -5.30 -19.18 -27.60
CA GLY A 105 -4.01 -19.40 -26.95
C GLY A 105 -3.05 -18.21 -26.98
N ASN A 106 -3.43 -17.07 -27.54
CA ASN A 106 -2.61 -15.86 -27.58
C ASN A 106 -2.69 -15.05 -26.28
N ASN A 107 -1.72 -14.13 -26.09
CA ASN A 107 -1.78 -13.15 -25.02
C ASN A 107 -2.98 -12.22 -25.24
N GLY A 108 -3.93 -12.23 -24.30
CA GLY A 108 -4.99 -11.24 -24.22
C GLY A 108 -4.65 -10.10 -23.26
N THR A 109 -5.60 -9.18 -23.10
CA THR A 109 -5.58 -8.16 -22.05
C THR A 109 -6.32 -8.71 -20.83
N PRO A 110 -5.83 -8.50 -19.59
CA PRO A 110 -6.59 -8.86 -18.41
C PRO A 110 -7.94 -8.14 -18.36
N THR A 111 -8.98 -8.85 -17.90
CA THR A 111 -10.29 -8.24 -17.65
C THR A 111 -10.23 -7.29 -16.46
N LEU A 112 -11.25 -6.43 -16.30
CA LEU A 112 -11.35 -5.59 -15.10
C LEU A 112 -11.44 -6.45 -13.83
N GLU A 113 -12.20 -7.54 -13.87
CA GLU A 113 -12.33 -8.48 -12.77
C GLU A 113 -10.98 -9.10 -12.39
N GLU A 114 -10.17 -9.52 -13.38
CA GLU A 114 -8.84 -10.09 -13.13
C GLU A 114 -7.89 -9.06 -12.49
N LEU A 115 -7.98 -7.79 -12.90
CA LEU A 115 -7.23 -6.69 -12.29
C LEU A 115 -7.68 -6.43 -10.86
N VAL A 116 -8.99 -6.43 -10.59
CA VAL A 116 -9.55 -6.25 -9.24
C VAL A 116 -9.10 -7.39 -8.33
N ASN A 117 -9.21 -8.64 -8.80
CA ASN A 117 -8.79 -9.83 -8.04
C ASN A 117 -7.29 -9.81 -7.69
N CYS A 118 -6.42 -9.34 -8.60
CA CYS A 118 -4.99 -9.23 -8.34
C CYS A 118 -4.57 -7.94 -7.60
N SER A 119 -5.45 -6.94 -7.52
CA SER A 119 -5.10 -5.63 -6.94
C SER A 119 -4.63 -5.73 -5.48
N ALA A 120 -5.23 -6.62 -4.68
CA ALA A 120 -4.81 -6.86 -3.31
C ALA A 120 -3.39 -7.44 -3.22
N PHE A 121 -3.02 -8.37 -4.11
CA PHE A 121 -1.65 -8.88 -4.18
C PHE A 121 -0.66 -7.81 -4.61
N LEU A 122 -1.04 -6.97 -5.57
CA LEU A 122 -0.21 -5.86 -6.01
C LEU A 122 0.01 -4.84 -4.88
N GLU A 123 -1.05 -4.47 -4.15
CA GLU A 123 -0.97 -3.59 -3.00
C GLU A 123 -0.12 -4.19 -1.87
N MET A 124 -0.36 -5.46 -1.51
CA MET A 124 0.47 -6.17 -0.53
C MET A 124 1.95 -6.20 -0.93
N THR A 125 2.23 -6.38 -2.23
CA THR A 125 3.60 -6.33 -2.76
C THR A 125 4.19 -4.93 -2.61
N ILE A 126 3.49 -3.88 -3.04
CA ILE A 126 3.94 -2.48 -2.89
C ILE A 126 4.18 -2.14 -1.41
N GLU A 127 3.30 -2.58 -0.52
CA GLU A 127 3.40 -2.32 0.91
C GLU A 127 4.50 -3.14 1.61
N LEU A 128 4.81 -4.32 1.11
CA LEU A 128 5.91 -5.14 1.61
C LEU A 128 7.27 -4.55 1.21
N ILE A 129 7.40 -4.17 -0.06
CA ILE A 129 8.65 -3.71 -0.66
C ILE A 129 8.97 -2.27 -0.25
N GLN A 130 7.94 -1.43 -0.11
CA GLN A 130 8.05 0.01 0.19
C GLN A 130 8.95 0.77 -0.82
N PRO A 131 8.67 0.68 -2.14
CA PRO A 131 9.42 1.45 -3.11
C PRO A 131 9.12 2.95 -2.96
N GLU A 132 10.11 3.80 -3.22
CA GLU A 132 9.92 5.26 -3.29
C GLU A 132 9.43 5.68 -4.68
N VAL A 133 9.77 4.90 -5.70
CA VAL A 133 9.31 5.12 -7.08
C VAL A 133 8.62 3.87 -7.62
N VAL A 134 7.40 4.07 -8.10
CA VAL A 134 6.60 3.05 -8.77
C VAL A 134 6.50 3.41 -10.25
N VAL A 135 6.84 2.47 -11.11
CA VAL A 135 6.89 2.65 -12.56
C VAL A 135 5.87 1.73 -13.20
N SER A 136 4.79 2.29 -13.76
CA SER A 136 3.84 1.50 -14.52
C SER A 136 4.30 1.36 -15.97
N LEU A 137 4.32 0.14 -16.49
CA LEU A 137 4.65 -0.16 -17.88
C LEU A 137 3.36 -0.43 -18.66
N GLY A 138 2.88 0.58 -19.37
CA GLY A 138 1.65 0.51 -20.16
C GLY A 138 0.40 1.03 -19.43
N ALA A 139 -0.68 1.20 -20.20
CA ALA A 139 -1.91 1.78 -19.70
C ALA A 139 -2.68 0.86 -18.74
N VAL A 140 -2.57 -0.46 -18.92
CA VAL A 140 -3.24 -1.44 -18.07
C VAL A 140 -2.59 -1.50 -16.69
N ALA A 141 -1.26 -1.53 -16.61
CA ALA A 141 -0.54 -1.43 -15.34
C ALA A 141 -0.85 -0.11 -14.61
N LEU A 142 -0.91 1.00 -15.36
CA LEU A 142 -1.30 2.30 -14.79
C LEU A 142 -2.74 2.25 -14.25
N LYS A 143 -3.69 1.68 -15.00
CA LYS A 143 -5.08 1.49 -14.56
C LYS A 143 -5.17 0.64 -13.29
N ALA A 144 -4.38 -0.44 -13.20
CA ALA A 144 -4.33 -1.30 -12.02
C ALA A 144 -3.91 -0.54 -10.76
N LEU A 145 -2.93 0.37 -10.87
CA LEU A 145 -2.55 1.25 -9.76
C LEU A 145 -3.68 2.21 -9.38
N GLY A 146 -4.48 2.65 -10.34
CA GLY A 146 -5.71 3.41 -10.11
C GLY A 146 -6.77 2.65 -9.29
N LEU A 147 -6.81 1.32 -9.37
CA LEU A 147 -7.70 0.48 -8.55
C LEU A 147 -7.25 0.43 -7.09
N ILE A 148 -5.95 0.49 -6.83
CA ILE A 148 -5.40 0.62 -5.47
C ILE A 148 -5.68 2.03 -4.96
N ALA A 149 -5.27 3.05 -5.71
CA ALA A 149 -5.42 4.44 -5.33
C ALA A 149 -5.58 5.34 -6.56
N PRO A 150 -6.63 6.19 -6.62
CA PRO A 150 -6.80 7.13 -7.72
C PRO A 150 -5.57 8.02 -7.92
N HIS A 151 -5.14 8.16 -9.17
CA HIS A 151 -4.02 9.02 -9.55
C HIS A 151 -4.38 10.02 -10.66
N GLY A 152 -5.50 9.84 -11.37
CA GLY A 152 -5.96 10.74 -12.43
C GLY A 152 -5.02 10.88 -13.63
N LEU A 153 -4.09 9.93 -13.80
CA LEU A 153 -3.07 9.97 -14.85
C LEU A 153 -3.52 9.13 -16.06
N THR A 154 -3.23 9.62 -17.25
CA THR A 154 -3.29 8.82 -18.48
C THR A 154 -1.89 8.64 -19.03
N LEU A 155 -1.61 7.46 -19.57
CA LEU A 155 -0.27 7.14 -20.10
C LEU A 155 0.18 8.19 -21.13
N LYS A 156 -0.66 8.48 -22.14
CA LYS A 156 -0.33 9.40 -23.24
C LYS A 156 0.05 10.80 -22.74
N ALA A 157 -0.67 11.35 -21.74
CA ALA A 157 -0.42 12.71 -21.24
C ALA A 157 0.76 12.80 -20.26
N LYS A 158 1.02 11.71 -19.51
CA LYS A 158 1.92 11.68 -18.36
C LYS A 158 3.13 10.75 -18.55
N THR A 159 3.41 10.30 -19.77
CA THR A 159 4.59 9.48 -20.05
C THR A 159 5.87 10.16 -19.58
N ALA A 160 6.68 9.44 -18.81
CA ALA A 160 7.94 9.89 -18.21
C ALA A 160 7.81 11.13 -17.32
N LYS A 161 6.59 11.50 -16.91
CA LYS A 161 6.33 12.64 -16.02
C LYS A 161 6.03 12.10 -14.62
N PRO A 162 6.94 12.29 -13.66
CA PRO A 162 6.72 11.87 -12.29
C PRO A 162 5.51 12.58 -11.67
N ALA A 163 4.73 11.87 -10.89
CA ALA A 163 3.58 12.41 -10.15
C ALA A 163 3.54 11.81 -8.73
N PRO A 164 3.09 12.57 -7.73
CA PRO A 164 2.87 12.02 -6.39
C PRO A 164 1.75 10.97 -6.42
N TRP A 165 1.94 9.87 -5.70
CA TRP A 165 0.97 8.79 -5.57
C TRP A 165 1.24 8.00 -4.29
N THR A 166 0.29 7.98 -3.35
CA THR A 166 0.36 7.17 -2.10
C THR A 166 1.66 7.31 -1.30
N GLY A 167 2.18 8.54 -1.15
CA GLY A 167 3.45 8.80 -0.46
C GLY A 167 4.69 8.38 -1.25
N ARG A 168 4.53 8.06 -2.53
CA ARG A 168 5.55 7.62 -3.48
C ARG A 168 5.50 8.49 -4.73
N VAL A 169 6.43 8.24 -5.65
CA VAL A 169 6.40 8.85 -6.98
C VAL A 169 5.98 7.80 -8.01
N LEU A 170 4.89 8.07 -8.72
CA LEU A 170 4.42 7.28 -9.85
C LEU A 170 4.96 7.84 -11.16
N VAL A 171 5.63 7.00 -11.94
CA VAL A 171 6.16 7.35 -13.27
C VAL A 171 5.53 6.44 -14.33
N PRO A 172 4.58 6.95 -15.14
CA PRO A 172 4.02 6.18 -16.23
C PRO A 172 5.00 6.06 -17.39
N LEU A 173 5.30 4.84 -17.82
CA LEU A 173 6.10 4.54 -19.01
C LEU A 173 5.31 3.66 -19.98
N TYR A 174 5.69 3.69 -21.26
CA TYR A 174 5.12 2.75 -22.23
C TYR A 174 5.63 1.33 -21.95
N HIS A 175 4.80 0.35 -22.26
CA HIS A 175 5.20 -1.05 -22.19
C HIS A 175 6.32 -1.34 -23.23
N PRO A 176 7.33 -2.16 -22.93
CA PRO A 176 8.43 -2.44 -23.86
C PRO A 176 8.06 -3.47 -24.95
N GLY A 177 6.84 -3.99 -24.94
CA GLY A 177 6.38 -5.01 -25.89
C GLY A 177 6.09 -4.48 -27.31
N PRO A 178 6.07 -5.36 -28.33
CA PRO A 178 6.00 -4.96 -29.74
C PRO A 178 4.84 -4.02 -30.11
N ARG A 179 3.63 -4.24 -29.56
CA ARG A 179 2.46 -3.38 -29.82
C ARG A 179 2.68 -1.93 -29.37
N ALA A 180 3.35 -1.73 -28.25
CA ALA A 180 3.62 -0.39 -27.73
C ALA A 180 4.75 0.33 -28.50
N LEU A 181 5.64 -0.40 -29.16
CA LEU A 181 6.72 0.18 -29.99
C LEU A 181 6.19 0.96 -31.19
N ILE A 182 5.01 0.61 -31.69
CA ILE A 182 4.30 1.35 -32.76
C ILE A 182 4.00 2.79 -32.32
N HIS A 183 3.64 2.98 -31.05
CA HIS A 183 3.29 4.29 -30.49
C HIS A 183 4.50 4.99 -29.87
N ARG A 184 5.47 4.24 -29.36
CA ARG A 184 6.67 4.80 -28.72
C ARG A 184 7.87 3.89 -28.93
N SER A 185 8.72 4.27 -29.87
CA SER A 185 9.93 3.52 -30.23
C SER A 185 10.88 3.29 -29.05
N LEU A 186 11.72 2.25 -29.13
CA LEU A 186 12.72 1.96 -28.09
C LEU A 186 13.65 3.14 -27.80
N ALA A 187 14.01 3.94 -28.82
CA ALA A 187 14.81 5.14 -28.63
C ALA A 187 14.10 6.17 -27.72
N LYS A 188 12.79 6.38 -27.92
CA LYS A 188 11.99 7.26 -27.05
C LYS A 188 11.81 6.67 -25.65
N GLN A 189 11.57 5.36 -25.54
CA GLN A 189 11.47 4.69 -24.23
C GLN A 189 12.78 4.75 -23.46
N ARG A 190 13.94 4.66 -24.14
CA ARG A 190 15.26 4.87 -23.53
C ARG A 190 15.38 6.29 -22.97
N ALA A 191 14.97 7.30 -23.71
CA ALA A 191 14.97 8.69 -23.24
C ALA A 191 14.04 8.90 -22.02
N ASP A 192 12.90 8.23 -22.00
CA ASP A 192 11.99 8.23 -20.85
C ASP A 192 12.63 7.60 -19.62
N LEU A 193 13.27 6.44 -19.79
CA LEU A 193 13.95 5.74 -18.70
C LEU A 193 15.15 6.56 -18.16
N MET A 194 15.85 7.30 -19.02
CA MET A 194 16.86 8.27 -18.59
C MET A 194 16.28 9.38 -17.70
N THR A 195 15.01 9.75 -17.89
CA THR A 195 14.33 10.70 -16.99
C THR A 195 14.10 10.08 -15.61
N LEU A 196 13.76 8.79 -15.56
CA LEU A 196 13.67 8.04 -14.31
C LEU A 196 15.03 7.94 -13.60
N VAL A 197 16.11 7.69 -14.32
CA VAL A 197 17.46 7.56 -13.72
C VAL A 197 17.96 8.88 -13.13
N LYS A 198 17.61 10.00 -13.77
CA LYS A 198 17.90 11.35 -13.21
C LYS A 198 17.09 11.64 -11.95
N LEU A 199 15.98 10.93 -11.76
CA LEU A 199 15.06 11.08 -10.63
C LEU A 199 15.40 10.12 -9.49
N ALA A 200 15.83 8.90 -9.79
CA ALA A 200 15.92 7.81 -8.83
C ALA A 200 17.15 6.94 -9.06
N ASP A 201 17.74 6.49 -7.96
CA ASP A 201 18.68 5.39 -7.86
C ASP A 201 17.87 4.13 -7.46
N PRO A 202 18.12 2.98 -8.11
CA PRO A 202 17.32 1.79 -7.91
C PRO A 202 17.39 1.25 -6.47
N THR A 203 18.51 1.49 -5.77
CA THR A 203 18.77 1.02 -4.41
C THR A 203 18.58 2.10 -3.34
N LYS A 204 18.81 3.37 -3.67
CA LYS A 204 18.74 4.50 -2.72
C LYS A 204 17.44 5.30 -2.83
N GLY A 205 16.66 5.11 -3.88
CA GLY A 205 15.40 5.83 -4.10
C GLY A 205 15.63 7.17 -4.77
N LEU A 206 14.90 8.21 -4.41
CA LEU A 206 14.98 9.48 -5.12
C LEU A 206 16.39 10.11 -5.03
N VAL A 207 16.97 10.45 -6.18
CA VAL A 207 18.25 11.16 -6.29
C VAL A 207 18.01 12.61 -5.86
N LYS A 208 18.47 12.96 -4.65
CA LYS A 208 18.37 14.32 -4.11
C LYS A 208 19.00 15.34 -5.07
N LYS A 209 18.18 16.09 -5.82
CA LYS A 209 18.60 17.35 -6.43
C LYS A 209 18.31 18.50 -5.49
N ARG A 210 19.35 19.23 -5.06
CA ARG A 210 19.20 20.59 -4.52
C ARG A 210 18.62 21.47 -5.64
N SER A 211 17.32 21.76 -5.60
CA SER A 211 16.76 22.98 -6.18
C SER A 211 15.39 23.28 -5.59
N GLN A 212 15.29 24.46 -5.00
CA GLN A 212 14.06 25.11 -4.54
C GLN A 212 13.05 25.23 -5.69
N ARG A 213 11.78 24.90 -5.44
CA ARG A 213 10.67 25.65 -6.02
C ARG A 213 9.45 25.62 -5.12
N ALA A 214 8.93 26.83 -4.94
CA ALA A 214 7.81 27.27 -4.14
C ALA A 214 6.67 26.24 -3.97
N HIS A 215 6.52 25.79 -2.72
CA HIS A 215 5.23 25.38 -2.21
C HIS A 215 4.44 26.66 -1.96
N ARG A 216 3.29 26.81 -2.61
CA ARG A 216 2.30 27.78 -2.14
C ARG A 216 1.76 27.26 -0.81
N ASP A 217 1.76 28.19 0.12
CA ASP A 217 1.36 28.07 1.51
C ASP A 217 -0.08 27.59 1.64
N SER A 218 -0.26 26.49 2.35
CA SER A 218 -1.26 26.43 3.41
C SER A 218 -0.47 26.08 4.66
N GLY A 219 -0.04 27.13 5.36
CA GLY A 219 1.00 27.06 6.37
C GLY A 219 0.70 26.07 7.48
N LEU A 220 1.67 25.19 7.71
CA LEU A 220 2.27 24.88 9.01
C LEU A 220 3.52 24.06 8.69
N ALA A 221 4.70 24.63 8.95
CA ALA A 221 5.96 23.93 8.84
C ALA A 221 6.17 23.19 10.18
N LYS A 222 6.35 21.86 10.25
CA LYS A 222 7.69 21.21 10.27
C LYS A 222 7.53 19.72 10.62
N THR A 223 8.63 18.98 10.45
CA THR A 223 8.94 17.64 10.98
C THR A 223 8.60 16.45 10.06
N GLY A 224 9.49 15.44 10.03
CA GLY A 224 9.33 14.20 9.27
C GLY A 224 8.29 13.24 9.84
N PHE A 225 7.33 13.76 10.61
CA PHE A 225 6.28 13.02 11.27
C PHE A 225 4.96 13.20 10.50
N THR A 226 4.24 12.11 10.29
CA THR A 226 2.96 12.11 9.57
C THR A 226 1.79 12.37 10.54
N PRO A 227 0.56 12.67 10.06
CA PRO A 227 -0.58 12.97 10.93
C PRO A 227 -0.84 11.94 12.05
N ILE A 228 -0.67 10.65 11.75
CA ILE A 228 -0.79 9.58 12.75
C ILE A 228 0.24 9.69 13.90
N HIS A 229 1.45 10.20 13.64
CA HIS A 229 2.45 10.42 14.69
C HIS A 229 1.99 11.52 15.65
N HIS A 230 1.50 12.64 15.12
CA HIS A 230 0.99 13.75 15.94
C HIS A 230 -0.24 13.32 16.76
N LEU A 231 -1.16 12.56 16.18
CA LEU A 231 -2.34 12.02 16.88
C LEU A 231 -1.97 11.02 17.97
N ILE A 232 -1.03 10.09 17.71
CA ILE A 232 -0.56 9.16 18.74
C ILE A 232 0.07 9.92 19.90
N HIS A 233 0.95 10.88 19.61
CA HIS A 233 1.55 11.69 20.66
C HIS A 233 0.47 12.42 21.46
N ALA A 234 -0.48 13.12 20.82
CA ALA A 234 -1.56 13.81 21.51
C ALA A 234 -2.42 12.87 22.38
N ILE A 235 -2.84 11.71 21.85
CA ILE A 235 -3.61 10.72 22.62
C ILE A 235 -2.82 10.25 23.85
N VAL A 236 -1.55 9.90 23.67
CA VAL A 236 -0.74 9.34 24.75
C VAL A 236 -0.38 10.42 25.78
N GLN A 237 -0.23 11.68 25.37
CA GLN A 237 -0.07 12.80 26.30
C GLN A 237 -1.29 12.97 27.21
N GLU A 238 -2.50 12.88 26.65
CA GLU A 238 -3.74 13.00 27.41
C GLU A 238 -4.03 11.79 28.30
N LEU A 239 -3.69 10.59 27.85
CA LEU A 239 -3.96 9.37 28.60
C LEU A 239 -2.84 8.98 29.58
N GLY A 240 -1.62 9.46 29.36
CA GLY A 240 -0.38 9.04 30.04
C GLY A 240 0.04 7.61 29.68
N ARG A 241 -0.88 6.66 29.81
CA ARG A 241 -0.68 5.23 29.53
C ARG A 241 -1.94 4.62 28.94
N THR A 242 -1.78 3.81 27.91
CA THR A 242 -2.88 3.06 27.29
C THR A 242 -2.40 1.72 26.74
N THR A 243 -3.32 0.82 26.41
CA THR A 243 -2.96 -0.42 25.70
C THR A 243 -2.85 -0.15 24.21
N TYR A 244 -2.01 -0.91 23.49
CA TYR A 244 -1.98 -0.88 22.02
C TYR A 244 -3.37 -1.10 21.42
N PHE A 245 -4.15 -2.01 22.03
CA PHE A 245 -5.51 -2.30 21.63
C PHE A 245 -6.40 -1.05 21.72
N LYS A 246 -6.41 -0.38 22.88
CA LYS A 246 -7.21 0.82 23.10
C LYS A 246 -6.76 1.97 22.20
N LEU A 247 -5.46 2.20 22.04
CA LEU A 247 -4.93 3.19 21.10
C LEU A 247 -5.43 2.94 19.67
N THR A 248 -5.38 1.69 19.21
CA THR A 248 -5.88 1.31 17.87
C THR A 248 -7.36 1.64 17.72
N LYS A 249 -8.18 1.41 18.76
CA LYS A 249 -9.62 1.72 18.71
C LYS A 249 -9.89 3.22 18.81
N LEU A 250 -9.13 3.96 19.60
CA LEU A 250 -9.30 5.42 19.70
C LEU A 250 -9.00 6.10 18.37
N LEU A 251 -7.91 5.70 17.71
CA LEU A 251 -7.57 6.20 16.37
C LEU A 251 -8.67 5.85 15.35
N TYR A 252 -9.17 4.60 15.36
CA TYR A 252 -10.29 4.18 14.52
C TYR A 252 -11.54 5.05 14.74
N MET A 253 -11.90 5.31 15.99
CA MET A 253 -13.08 6.10 16.33
C MET A 253 -12.90 7.57 15.92
N ALA A 254 -11.70 8.12 16.08
CA ALA A 254 -11.36 9.47 15.63
C ALA A 254 -11.44 9.60 14.12
N ASP A 255 -10.87 8.66 13.37
CA ASP A 255 -10.97 8.64 11.92
C ASP A 255 -12.41 8.48 11.43
N LEU A 256 -13.20 7.63 12.09
CA LEU A 256 -14.61 7.45 11.71
C LEU A 256 -15.43 8.72 11.98
N LEU A 257 -15.20 9.40 13.10
CA LEU A 257 -15.89 10.63 13.45
C LEU A 257 -15.46 11.80 12.53
N ALA A 258 -14.16 11.92 12.26
CA ALA A 258 -13.64 12.88 11.30
C ALA A 258 -14.20 12.63 9.90
N LEU A 259 -14.27 11.37 9.47
CA LEU A 259 -14.85 11.06 8.17
C LEU A 259 -16.31 11.50 8.07
N LYS A 260 -17.08 11.33 9.15
CA LYS A 260 -18.48 11.76 9.21
C LYS A 260 -18.64 13.28 9.22
N ASN A 261 -17.80 13.99 9.98
CA ASN A 261 -17.97 15.42 10.24
C ASN A 261 -17.22 16.30 9.23
N LEU A 262 -16.05 15.84 8.77
CA LEU A 262 -15.09 16.58 7.95
C LEU A 262 -14.93 16.01 6.54
N GLY A 263 -15.52 14.83 6.27
CA GLY A 263 -15.44 14.16 4.97
C GLY A 263 -14.11 13.48 4.67
N HIS A 264 -13.18 13.43 5.64
CA HIS A 264 -11.87 12.78 5.50
C HIS A 264 -11.36 12.22 6.83
N THR A 265 -10.42 11.28 6.78
CA THR A 265 -9.78 10.71 7.99
C THR A 265 -8.66 11.60 8.51
N LEU A 266 -8.34 11.51 9.81
CA LEU A 266 -7.24 12.28 10.42
C LEU A 266 -5.88 11.61 10.22
N THR A 267 -5.84 10.28 10.18
CA THR A 267 -4.58 9.51 10.16
C THR A 267 -4.11 9.09 8.78
N ASP A 268 -4.93 9.24 7.74
CA ASP A 268 -4.77 8.64 6.41
C ASP A 268 -4.55 7.11 6.43
N SER A 269 -4.92 6.44 7.52
CA SER A 269 -4.67 5.01 7.70
C SER A 269 -5.77 4.13 7.15
N ILE A 270 -5.38 2.91 6.79
CA ILE A 270 -6.33 1.83 6.50
C ILE A 270 -6.64 1.10 7.80
N TYR A 271 -7.91 0.80 8.05
CA TYR A 271 -8.33 -0.10 9.13
C TYR A 271 -8.84 -1.39 8.53
N LEU A 272 -8.24 -2.50 8.92
CA LEU A 272 -8.59 -3.85 8.47
C LEU A 272 -9.40 -4.57 9.54
N ARG A 273 -10.39 -5.36 9.12
CA ARG A 273 -11.10 -6.28 10.01
C ARG A 273 -10.17 -7.41 10.45
N GLN A 274 -9.93 -7.51 11.76
CA GLN A 274 -9.25 -8.63 12.42
C GLN A 274 -10.18 -9.27 13.44
N VAL A 275 -9.86 -10.44 13.99
CA VAL A 275 -10.68 -11.15 15.00
C VAL A 275 -11.13 -10.20 16.12
N GLU A 276 -10.25 -9.30 16.56
CA GLU A 276 -10.49 -8.35 17.64
C GLU A 276 -11.04 -6.98 17.18
N GLY A 277 -11.61 -6.90 15.98
CA GLY A 277 -12.27 -5.73 15.39
C GLY A 277 -11.35 -4.94 14.45
N PRO A 278 -11.56 -3.61 14.31
CA PRO A 278 -10.73 -2.77 13.44
C PRO A 278 -9.27 -2.72 13.89
N TRP A 279 -8.34 -2.97 12.98
CA TRP A 279 -6.91 -2.93 13.24
C TRP A 279 -6.22 -2.02 12.25
N ASN A 280 -5.36 -1.13 12.76
CA ASN A 280 -4.56 -0.23 11.93
C ASN A 280 -3.18 -0.88 11.66
N PRO A 281 -2.86 -1.30 10.41
CA PRO A 281 -1.59 -1.91 10.08
C PRO A 281 -0.39 -0.97 10.20
N ALA A 282 -0.60 0.35 10.05
CA ALA A 282 0.47 1.34 10.09
C ALA A 282 1.10 1.45 11.48
N LEU A 283 0.34 1.20 12.54
CA LEU A 283 0.83 1.29 13.93
C LEU A 283 2.05 0.42 14.21
N LYS A 284 2.18 -0.72 13.53
CA LYS A 284 3.35 -1.61 13.66
C LYS A 284 4.66 -0.94 13.19
N LYS A 285 4.57 -0.01 12.23
CA LYS A 285 5.73 0.76 11.74
C LYS A 285 5.91 2.06 12.54
N VAL A 286 4.80 2.70 12.91
CA VAL A 286 4.80 4.02 13.57
C VAL A 286 5.27 3.97 15.02
N LEU A 287 4.79 3.01 15.82
CA LEU A 287 5.14 2.97 17.25
C LEU A 287 6.64 2.76 17.51
N PRO A 288 7.35 1.86 16.79
CA PRO A 288 8.79 1.76 16.94
C PRO A 288 9.53 3.06 16.60
N ALA A 289 9.03 3.84 15.63
CA ALA A 289 9.64 5.10 15.25
C ALA A 289 9.52 6.16 16.36
N LEU A 290 8.47 6.09 17.18
CA LEU A 290 8.20 6.98 18.33
C LEU A 290 8.81 6.48 19.65
N SER A 291 9.21 5.21 19.71
CA SER A 291 9.62 4.54 20.94
C SER A 291 10.89 5.16 21.54
N GLY A 292 10.87 5.39 22.85
CA GLY A 292 11.97 6.03 23.60
C GLY A 292 11.92 7.56 23.59
N HIS A 293 11.04 8.17 22.80
CA HIS A 293 10.93 9.63 22.67
C HIS A 293 9.53 10.12 22.99
N GLU A 294 8.61 9.99 22.05
CA GLU A 294 7.20 10.39 22.18
C GLU A 294 6.39 9.37 22.95
N VAL A 295 6.73 8.09 22.79
CA VAL A 295 6.07 6.99 23.49
C VAL A 295 7.10 6.00 24.02
N ILE A 296 6.70 5.20 25.00
CA ILE A 296 7.39 3.95 25.35
C ILE A 296 6.45 2.81 24.94
N PHE A 297 6.90 1.96 24.02
CA PHE A 297 6.18 0.76 23.63
C PHE A 297 6.82 -0.47 24.27
N HIS A 298 6.11 -1.13 25.18
CA HIS A 298 6.62 -2.27 25.92
C HIS A 298 5.51 -3.27 26.26
N PHE A 299 5.89 -4.39 26.86
CA PHE A 299 4.95 -5.41 27.30
C PHE A 299 4.97 -5.50 28.82
N GLU A 300 3.79 -5.48 29.44
CA GLU A 300 3.63 -5.81 30.85
C GLU A 300 2.66 -6.99 30.96
N ARG A 301 3.08 -8.08 31.61
CA ARG A 301 2.28 -9.31 31.73
C ARG A 301 1.71 -9.78 30.38
N ARG A 302 2.53 -9.68 29.32
CA ARG A 302 2.20 -10.00 27.90
C ARG A 302 1.15 -9.08 27.24
N ILE A 303 0.78 -7.97 27.89
CA ILE A 303 -0.12 -6.97 27.31
C ILE A 303 0.75 -5.84 26.69
N PRO A 304 0.58 -5.53 25.40
CA PRO A 304 1.29 -4.43 24.77
C PRO A 304 0.74 -3.08 25.25
N LEU A 305 1.62 -2.26 25.79
CA LEU A 305 1.34 -0.96 26.36
C LEU A 305 2.06 0.14 25.59
N VAL A 306 1.39 1.28 25.50
CA VAL A 306 1.91 2.51 24.93
C VAL A 306 1.80 3.58 26.02
N GLU A 307 2.94 4.06 26.47
CA GLU A 307 3.05 5.09 27.49
C GLU A 307 3.66 6.35 26.92
N ARG A 308 3.45 7.48 27.60
CA ARG A 308 4.11 8.73 27.28
C ARG A 308 5.62 8.55 27.37
N GLY A 309 6.31 8.96 26.31
CA GLY A 309 7.76 8.98 26.29
C GLY A 309 8.32 10.18 27.06
N PRO A 310 9.54 10.06 27.60
CA PRO A 310 10.11 11.07 28.50
C PRO A 310 10.62 12.30 27.73
N ASN A 311 11.00 12.14 26.46
CA ASN A 311 11.77 13.12 25.70
C ASN A 311 11.19 13.26 24.27
N PRO A 312 10.06 13.96 24.09
CA PRO A 312 9.44 14.13 22.78
C PRO A 312 10.35 14.95 21.85
N ARG A 313 10.51 14.50 20.60
CA ARG A 313 11.32 15.20 19.58
C ARG A 313 10.53 16.29 18.85
N PHE A 314 9.22 16.31 19.03
CA PHE A 314 8.32 17.27 18.39
C PHE A 314 7.09 17.57 19.24
N ILE A 315 6.44 18.68 18.93
CA ILE A 315 5.13 19.07 19.47
C ILE A 315 4.07 18.64 18.45
N PRO A 316 2.94 18.03 18.85
CA PRO A 316 1.87 17.68 17.92
C PRO A 316 1.39 18.88 17.12
N GLU A 317 1.42 18.76 15.80
CA GLU A 317 0.81 19.71 14.88
C GLU A 317 -0.55 19.12 14.49
N ILE A 318 -1.59 19.49 15.25
CA ILE A 318 -2.98 19.06 15.02
C ILE A 318 -3.83 20.32 14.81
N ASN A 319 -4.52 20.40 13.66
CA ASN A 319 -5.39 21.53 13.36
C ASN A 319 -6.64 21.56 14.28
N GLY A 320 -7.36 22.69 14.30
CA GLY A 320 -8.50 22.89 15.20
C GLY A 320 -9.61 21.84 15.05
N ASP A 321 -9.92 21.45 13.81
CA ASP A 321 -10.97 20.46 13.53
C ASP A 321 -10.59 19.06 14.02
N ALA A 322 -9.35 18.64 13.76
CA ALA A 322 -8.81 17.38 14.22
C ALA A 322 -8.69 17.34 15.75
N LEU A 323 -8.34 18.47 16.38
CA LEU A 323 -8.30 18.59 17.83
C LEU A 323 -9.70 18.47 18.45
N SER A 324 -10.71 19.08 17.82
CA SER A 324 -12.11 18.98 18.24
C SER A 324 -12.62 17.54 18.17
N VAL A 325 -12.38 16.85 17.05
CA VAL A 325 -12.70 15.42 16.90
C VAL A 325 -12.00 14.58 17.97
N LEU A 326 -10.70 14.83 18.18
CA LEU A 326 -9.93 14.07 19.16
C LEU A 326 -10.45 14.32 20.59
N ALA A 327 -10.77 15.56 20.95
CA ALA A 327 -11.34 15.91 22.23
C ALA A 327 -12.70 15.24 22.45
N GLU A 328 -13.56 15.19 21.43
CA GLU A 328 -14.84 14.47 21.51
C GLU A 328 -14.61 12.97 21.77
N ILE A 329 -13.73 12.32 21.00
CA ILE A 329 -13.42 10.90 21.20
C ILE A 329 -12.82 10.63 22.58
N LEU A 330 -11.87 11.45 23.03
CA LEU A 330 -11.24 11.28 24.33
C LEU A 330 -12.23 11.55 25.47
N SER A 331 -13.07 12.58 25.38
CA SER A 331 -14.10 12.85 26.40
C SER A 331 -15.02 11.65 26.65
N LYS A 332 -15.31 10.88 25.58
CA LYS A 332 -16.22 9.74 25.63
C LYS A 332 -15.53 8.43 26.03
N TYR A 333 -14.27 8.25 25.65
CA TYR A 333 -13.63 6.94 25.68
C TYR A 333 -12.32 6.88 26.49
N ARG A 334 -11.86 8.01 27.05
CA ARG A 334 -10.60 8.06 27.82
C ARG A 334 -10.57 7.08 28.99
N ASP A 335 -11.69 6.83 29.65
CA ASP A 335 -11.77 5.93 30.82
C ASP A 335 -12.31 4.54 30.46
N SER A 336 -12.58 4.28 29.18
CA SER A 336 -13.09 2.99 28.72
C SER A 336 -12.02 1.89 28.83
N THR A 337 -12.42 0.73 29.33
CA THR A 337 -11.64 -0.51 29.29
C THR A 337 -11.49 -1.05 27.85
N ASN A 338 -10.56 -1.98 27.63
CA ASN A 338 -10.43 -2.65 26.32
C ASN A 338 -11.75 -3.31 25.88
N SER A 339 -12.48 -3.94 26.79
CA SER A 339 -13.77 -4.58 26.48
C SER A 339 -14.82 -3.55 26.06
N GLN A 340 -14.92 -2.42 26.77
CA GLN A 340 -15.82 -1.32 26.39
C GLN A 340 -15.43 -0.72 25.03
N MET A 341 -14.13 -0.52 24.78
CA MET A 341 -13.63 -0.06 23.48
C MET A 341 -13.93 -1.04 22.34
N LYS A 342 -13.81 -2.34 22.61
CA LYS A 342 -14.18 -3.40 21.65
C LYS A 342 -15.66 -3.27 21.32
N VAL A 343 -16.54 -3.23 22.33
CA VAL A 343 -17.99 -3.11 22.12
C VAL A 343 -18.33 -1.83 21.35
N ALA A 344 -17.74 -0.69 21.70
CA ALA A 344 -17.96 0.58 21.01
C ALA A 344 -17.56 0.49 19.53
N ALA A 345 -16.38 -0.04 19.23
CA ALA A 345 -15.92 -0.22 17.85
C ALA A 345 -16.85 -1.13 17.05
N TYR A 346 -17.34 -2.23 17.63
CA TYR A 346 -18.24 -3.18 16.96
C TYR A 346 -19.64 -2.61 16.69
N ARG A 347 -20.06 -1.60 17.45
CA ARG A 347 -21.36 -0.92 17.26
C ARG A 347 -21.31 0.17 16.18
N THR A 348 -20.13 0.54 15.71
CA THR A 348 -20.00 1.46 14.57
C THR A 348 -20.66 0.89 13.33
N GLU A 349 -21.19 1.76 12.47
CA GLU A 349 -21.90 1.36 11.25
C GLU A 349 -21.05 0.46 10.33
N PRO A 350 -19.76 0.77 10.03
CA PRO A 350 -18.92 -0.10 9.22
C PRO A 350 -18.76 -1.50 9.81
N MET A 351 -18.58 -1.60 11.13
CA MET A 351 -18.45 -2.89 11.79
C MET A 351 -19.76 -3.67 11.86
N ARG A 352 -20.91 -3.00 12.05
CA ARG A 352 -22.22 -3.66 11.99
C ARG A 352 -22.47 -4.26 10.61
N TYR A 353 -22.07 -3.57 9.54
CA TYR A 353 -22.10 -4.12 8.19
C TYR A 353 -21.22 -5.38 8.07
N ILE A 354 -19.94 -5.29 8.47
CA ILE A 354 -19.01 -6.43 8.45
C ILE A 354 -19.61 -7.65 9.17
N LEU A 355 -20.12 -7.45 10.39
CA LEU A 355 -20.71 -8.53 11.19
C LEU A 355 -21.97 -9.11 10.54
N SER A 356 -22.75 -8.28 9.83
CA SER A 356 -23.92 -8.76 9.09
C SER A 356 -23.54 -9.63 7.89
N GLU A 357 -22.42 -9.34 7.23
CA GLU A 357 -21.90 -10.14 6.11
C GLU A 357 -21.23 -11.43 6.63
N GLU A 358 -20.53 -11.38 7.77
CA GLU A 358 -20.00 -12.57 8.46
C GLU A 358 -21.14 -13.54 8.84
N LYS A 359 -22.29 -13.04 9.31
CA LYS A 359 -23.48 -13.86 9.58
C LYS A 359 -24.07 -14.54 8.33
N LYS A 360 -23.79 -14.01 7.14
CA LYS A 360 -24.18 -14.61 5.86
C LYS A 360 -23.14 -15.63 5.36
N GLY A 361 -22.12 -15.96 6.17
CA GLY A 361 -21.08 -16.92 5.84
C GLY A 361 -19.89 -16.34 5.06
N ARG A 362 -19.80 -15.02 4.88
CA ARG A 362 -18.67 -14.38 4.20
C ARG A 362 -17.49 -14.21 5.15
N ASP A 363 -16.28 -14.54 4.71
CA ASP A 363 -15.07 -14.22 5.47
C ASP A 363 -14.71 -12.75 5.27
N MET A 364 -15.03 -11.92 6.27
CA MET A 364 -14.75 -10.49 6.24
C MET A 364 -13.40 -10.13 6.86
N ARG A 365 -12.57 -11.11 7.26
CA ARG A 365 -11.23 -10.84 7.79
C ARG A 365 -10.38 -10.20 6.71
N ARG A 366 -9.54 -9.23 7.12
CA ARG A 366 -8.65 -8.42 6.28
C ARG A 366 -9.36 -7.51 5.27
N ILE A 367 -10.70 -7.43 5.31
CA ILE A 367 -11.44 -6.44 4.53
C ILE A 367 -11.22 -5.04 5.15
N PRO A 368 -11.01 -4.00 4.32
CA PRO A 368 -10.97 -2.63 4.78
C PRO A 368 -12.30 -2.20 5.41
N ILE A 369 -12.23 -1.72 6.65
CA ILE A 369 -13.34 -1.12 7.40
C ILE A 369 -13.39 0.38 7.12
N ILE A 370 -12.23 1.03 7.12
CA ILE A 370 -12.02 2.42 6.69
C ILE A 370 -10.80 2.41 5.76
N TYR A 371 -10.94 3.04 4.60
CA TYR A 371 -9.87 3.22 3.62
C TYR A 371 -9.97 4.60 3.00
N LYS A 372 -8.97 5.45 3.25
CA LYS A 372 -9.01 6.87 2.88
C LYS A 372 -10.31 7.49 3.41
N ASP A 373 -11.02 8.22 2.57
CA ASP A 373 -12.27 8.91 2.90
C ASP A 373 -13.51 8.03 2.67
N LYS A 374 -13.38 6.71 2.87
CA LYS A 374 -14.48 5.75 2.68
C LYS A 374 -14.56 4.71 3.78
N THR A 375 -15.78 4.36 4.12
CA THR A 375 -16.12 3.19 4.95
C THR A 375 -16.34 1.95 4.10
N VAL A 376 -16.27 0.76 4.70
CA VAL A 376 -16.59 -0.52 4.03
C VAL A 376 -17.93 -0.49 3.29
N ILE A 377 -18.95 0.15 3.86
CA ILE A 377 -20.28 0.23 3.26
C ILE A 377 -20.22 0.98 1.93
N GLN A 378 -19.48 2.09 1.90
CA GLN A 378 -19.27 2.89 0.71
C GLN A 378 -18.34 2.20 -0.30
N ILE A 379 -17.43 1.34 0.17
CA ILE A 379 -16.57 0.54 -0.71
C ILE A 379 -17.41 -0.55 -1.39
N ASP A 380 -18.21 -1.28 -0.62
CA ASP A 380 -19.01 -2.40 -1.11
C ASP A 380 -20.28 -1.97 -1.88
N SER A 381 -20.78 -0.76 -1.68
CA SER A 381 -21.88 -0.23 -2.50
C SER A 381 -21.47 0.00 -3.96
N HIS A 382 -20.18 0.27 -4.20
CA HIS A 382 -19.63 0.48 -5.54
C HIS A 382 -19.20 -0.82 -6.24
N THR A 383 -19.22 -1.96 -5.54
CA THR A 383 -18.88 -3.28 -6.11
C THR A 383 -20.10 -4.10 -6.51
N ARG A 384 -21.32 -3.65 -6.17
CA ARG A 384 -22.60 -4.32 -6.48
C ARG A 384 -23.34 -3.75 -7.71
N THR A 385 -22.75 -2.77 -8.39
CA THR A 385 -23.19 -2.22 -9.70
C THR A 385 -22.19 -2.62 -10.76
#